data_AF-A0AAX4H446-F1
#
_entry.id   AF-A0AAX4H446-F1
#
_cell.length_a   1.000
_cell.length_b   1.000
_cell.length_c   1.000
_cell.angle_alpha   90.00
_cell.angle_beta   90.00
_cell.angle_gamma   90.00
#
_symmetry.space_group_name_H-M   'P 1'
#
loop_
_entity.id
_entity.type
_entity.pdbx_description
1 polymer ?
#
loop_
_entity_poly.entity_id
_entity_poly.type
_entity_poly.pdbx_seq_one_letter_code
_entity_poly.pdbx_strand_id
1 'polypeptide(L)'
;MADKVRENQQYLRHKAKYIGLGNPETTREEFATQIHRDTLASIAMHKDILMYNSTATNTHPELYRQSLIKKMVQPLKREGPKTPGSEKS
;
A
#
# COMPACT_ATOMS: atom_id res chain seq x y z
N MET A 1 32.33 8.94 -17.17
CA MET A 1 31.62 9.41 -15.95
C MET A 1 30.35 10.19 -16.25
N ALA A 2 30.23 10.86 -17.41
CA ALA A 2 29.01 11.58 -17.81
C ALA A 2 27.77 10.68 -17.90
N ASP A 3 27.91 9.43 -18.39
CA ASP A 3 26.77 8.52 -18.54
C ASP A 3 26.15 8.10 -17.21
N LYS A 4 26.98 7.87 -16.17
CA LYS A 4 26.50 7.54 -14.82
C LYS A 4 25.71 8.68 -14.18
N VAL A 5 26.15 9.93 -14.42
CA VAL A 5 25.43 11.13 -13.93
C VAL A 5 24.09 11.28 -14.66
N ARG A 6 24.10 11.09 -15.99
CA ARG A 6 22.89 11.09 -16.80
C ARG A 6 21.91 10.00 -16.35
N GLU A 7 22.38 8.79 -16.10
CA GLU A 7 21.58 7.67 -15.60
C GLU A 7 20.93 7.99 -14.25
N ASN A 8 21.69 8.52 -13.30
CA ASN A 8 21.15 8.95 -12.00
C ASN A 8 20.07 10.03 -12.14
N GLN A 9 20.26 11.00 -13.03
CA GLN A 9 19.24 12.03 -13.29
C GLN A 9 17.96 11.44 -13.87
N GLN A 10 18.06 10.48 -14.80
CA GLN A 10 16.88 9.79 -15.34
C GLN A 10 16.20 8.96 -14.25
N TYR A 11 16.97 8.24 -13.43
CA TYR A 11 16.42 7.47 -12.31
C TYR A 11 15.62 8.35 -11.35
N LEU A 12 16.18 9.48 -10.91
CA LEU A 12 15.48 10.41 -10.02
C LEU A 12 14.20 10.96 -10.65
N ARG A 13 14.25 11.28 -11.95
CA ARG A 13 13.07 11.70 -12.72
C ARG A 13 12.00 10.62 -12.77
N HIS A 14 12.38 9.36 -12.96
CA HIS A 14 11.45 8.23 -12.98
C HIS A 14 10.88 7.95 -11.59
N LYS A 15 11.71 7.98 -10.54
CA LYS A 15 11.28 7.78 -9.15
C LYS A 15 10.24 8.82 -8.70
N ALA A 16 10.36 10.06 -9.16
CA ALA A 16 9.37 11.10 -8.88
C ALA A 16 8.02 10.86 -9.58
N LYS A 17 8.02 10.20 -10.74
CA LYS A 17 6.80 9.91 -11.52
C LYS A 17 6.12 8.61 -11.12
N TYR A 18 6.92 7.58 -10.88
CA TYR A 18 6.47 6.21 -10.62
C TYR A 18 6.79 5.85 -9.18
N ILE A 19 5.79 6.02 -8.32
CA ILE A 19 5.87 5.63 -6.91
C ILE A 19 6.12 4.11 -6.84
N GLY A 20 7.07 3.68 -6.00
CA GLY A 20 7.43 2.27 -5.87
C GLY A 20 8.61 1.82 -6.74
N LEU A 21 9.25 2.74 -7.49
CA LEU A 21 10.49 2.42 -8.20
C LEU A 21 11.62 2.08 -7.21
N GLY A 22 12.12 0.84 -7.30
CA GLY A 22 13.23 0.35 -6.49
C GLY A 22 14.62 0.67 -7.08
N ASN A 23 15.63 0.52 -6.24
CA ASN A 23 17.06 0.53 -6.55
C ASN A 23 17.76 -0.63 -5.81
N PRO A 24 19.05 -0.91 -6.09
CA PRO A 24 19.78 -1.98 -5.42
C PRO A 24 19.80 -1.89 -3.88
N GLU A 25 19.67 -0.67 -3.35
CA GLU A 25 19.64 -0.38 -1.90
C GLU A 25 18.23 -0.44 -1.29
N THR A 26 17.20 -0.82 -2.05
CA THR A 26 15.83 -0.87 -1.55
C THR A 26 15.71 -1.96 -0.50
N THR A 27 15.24 -1.59 0.68
CA THR A 27 15.07 -2.53 1.78
C THR A 27 13.89 -3.46 1.52
N ARG A 28 13.94 -4.66 2.12
CA ARG A 28 12.82 -5.62 2.05
C ARG A 28 11.50 -5.01 2.56
N GLU A 29 11.58 -4.16 3.58
CA GLU A 29 10.40 -3.53 4.18
C GLU A 29 9.77 -2.49 3.27
N GLU A 30 10.57 -1.65 2.61
CA GLU A 30 10.08 -0.70 1.60
C GLU A 30 9.40 -1.43 0.45
N PHE A 31 10.05 -2.46 -0.10
CA PHE A 31 9.49 -3.26 -1.18
C PHE A 31 8.17 -3.93 -0.78
N ALA A 32 8.14 -4.60 0.38
CA ALA A 32 6.94 -5.24 0.88
C ALA A 32 5.81 -4.23 1.14
N THR A 33 6.13 -3.05 1.68
CA THR A 33 5.14 -1.98 1.93
C THR A 33 4.48 -1.52 0.64
N GLN A 34 5.26 -1.36 -0.43
CA GLN A 34 4.75 -0.95 -1.73
C GLN A 34 3.86 -2.02 -2.35
N ILE A 35 4.26 -3.30 -2.32
CA ILE A 35 3.41 -4.41 -2.78
C ILE A 35 2.07 -4.44 -2.05
N HIS A 36 2.06 -4.23 -0.73
CA HIS A 36 0.82 -4.23 0.03
C HIS A 36 -0.07 -3.03 -0.34
N ARG A 37 0.51 -1.86 -0.60
CA ARG A 37 -0.26 -0.70 -1.08
C ARG A 37 -0.88 -0.97 -2.45
N ASP A 38 -0.13 -1.58 -3.37
CA ASP A 38 -0.60 -1.89 -4.72
C ASP A 38 -1.70 -2.95 -4.72
N THR A 39 -1.58 -3.98 -3.89
CA THR A 39 -2.62 -5.01 -3.72
C THR A 39 -3.89 -4.42 -3.11
N LEU A 40 -3.78 -3.62 -2.04
CA LEU A 40 -4.93 -2.92 -1.45
C LEU A 40 -5.59 -1.97 -2.46
N ALA A 41 -4.81 -1.27 -3.28
CA ALA A 41 -5.33 -0.36 -4.29
C ALA A 41 -6.09 -1.12 -5.39
N SER A 42 -5.54 -2.24 -5.83
CA SER A 42 -6.19 -3.12 -6.81
C SER A 42 -7.53 -3.63 -6.28
N ILE A 43 -7.58 -4.11 -5.04
CA ILE A 43 -8.82 -4.58 -4.40
C ILE A 43 -9.84 -3.43 -4.26
N ALA A 44 -9.39 -2.22 -3.90
CA ALA A 44 -10.29 -1.09 -3.69
C ALA A 44 -10.87 -0.54 -5.00
N MET A 45 -10.13 -0.60 -6.11
CA MET A 45 -10.52 -0.01 -7.39
C MET A 45 -11.31 -0.96 -8.29
N HIS A 46 -11.01 -2.27 -8.26
CA HIS A 46 -11.71 -3.25 -9.08
C HIS A 46 -13.02 -3.71 -8.41
N LYS A 47 -14.16 -3.33 -9.00
CA LYS A 47 -15.50 -3.57 -8.46
C LYS A 47 -15.78 -5.04 -8.15
N ASP A 48 -15.37 -5.96 -9.02
CA ASP A 48 -15.67 -7.39 -8.86
C ASP A 48 -14.90 -8.00 -7.68
N ILE A 49 -13.63 -7.63 -7.56
CA ILE A 49 -12.76 -8.06 -6.45
C ILE A 49 -13.23 -7.43 -5.14
N LEU A 50 -13.62 -6.15 -5.16
CA LEU A 50 -14.19 -5.47 -4.01
C LEU A 50 -15.47 -6.16 -3.54
N MET A 51 -16.38 -6.47 -4.47
CA MET A 51 -17.65 -7.13 -4.18
C MET A 51 -17.40 -8.51 -3.57
N TYR A 52 -16.55 -9.33 -4.19
CA TYR A 52 -16.18 -10.65 -3.69
C TYR A 52 -15.69 -10.60 -2.23
N ASN A 53 -14.77 -9.69 -1.93
CA ASN A 53 -14.24 -9.56 -0.56
C ASN A 53 -15.26 -8.97 0.42
N SER A 54 -16.11 -8.04 -0.03
CA SER A 54 -17.19 -7.47 0.80
C SER A 54 -18.24 -8.52 1.18
N THR A 55 -18.57 -9.42 0.24
CA THR A 55 -19.49 -10.53 0.48
C THR A 55 -18.90 -11.55 1.44
N ALA A 56 -17.61 -11.89 1.30
CA ALA A 56 -16.93 -12.82 2.19
C ALA A 56 -16.81 -12.28 3.63
N THR A 57 -16.68 -10.97 3.79
CA THR A 57 -16.58 -10.30 5.11
C THR A 57 -17.94 -9.85 5.67
N ASN A 58 -19.02 -10.03 4.92
CA ASN A 58 -20.36 -9.56 5.25
C ASN A 58 -20.40 -8.06 5.62
N THR A 59 -19.68 -7.23 4.86
CA THR A 59 -19.63 -5.77 5.06
C THR A 59 -20.14 -5.04 3.81
N HIS A 60 -20.67 -3.83 4.02
CA HIS A 60 -21.07 -3.00 2.87
C HIS A 60 -19.82 -2.64 2.01
N PRO A 61 -19.89 -2.73 0.67
CA PRO A 61 -18.73 -2.54 -0.22
C PRO A 61 -17.96 -1.23 0.03
N GLU A 62 -18.68 -0.12 0.25
CA GLU A 62 -18.06 1.18 0.53
C GLU A 62 -17.36 1.23 1.89
N LEU A 63 -17.89 0.57 2.91
CA LEU A 63 -17.24 0.48 4.22
C LEU A 63 -15.96 -0.35 4.12
N TYR A 64 -16.01 -1.44 3.36
CA TYR A 64 -14.83 -2.27 3.09
C TYR A 64 -13.77 -1.47 2.33
N ARG A 65 -14.15 -0.74 1.27
CA ARG A 65 -13.27 0.15 0.51
C ARG A 65 -12.59 1.19 1.40
N GLN A 66 -13.35 1.86 2.27
CA GLN A 66 -12.79 2.80 3.24
C GLN A 66 -11.79 2.13 4.20
N SER A 67 -12.09 0.92 4.66
CA SER A 67 -11.18 0.15 5.52
C SER A 67 -9.85 -0.17 4.83
N LEU A 68 -9.88 -0.52 3.54
CA LEU A 68 -8.68 -0.79 2.75
C LEU A 68 -7.82 0.47 2.60
N ILE A 69 -8.44 1.61 2.28
CA ILE A 69 -7.74 2.90 2.15
C ILE A 69 -7.07 3.28 3.48
N LYS A 70 -7.75 3.10 4.61
CA LYS A 70 -7.16 3.34 5.94
C LYS A 70 -5.96 2.44 6.21
N LYS A 71 -6.00 1.17 5.78
CA LYS A 71 -4.89 0.21 5.91
C LYS A 71 -3.66 0.55 5.06
N MET A 72 -3.79 1.36 4.00
CA MET A 72 -2.66 1.74 3.13
C MET A 72 -1.61 2.63 3.81
N VAL A 73 -1.97 3.34 4.88
CA VAL A 73 -1.04 4.22 5.61
C VAL A 73 0.15 3.41 6.13
N GLN A 74 -0.13 2.28 6.78
CA GLN A 74 0.90 1.39 7.32
C GLN A 74 0.47 -0.07 7.22
N PRO A 75 0.59 -0.69 6.02
CA PRO A 75 0.02 -2.02 5.77
C PRO A 75 0.76 -3.15 6.50
N LEU A 76 2.03 -2.96 6.83
CA LEU A 76 2.85 -3.95 7.55
C LEU A 76 2.81 -3.76 9.07
N LYS A 77 2.10 -2.74 9.59
CA LYS A 77 2.02 -2.57 11.04
C LYS A 77 1.22 -3.71 11.62
N ARG A 78 1.88 -4.50 12.46
CA ARG A 78 1.20 -5.46 13.32
C ARG A 78 0.31 -4.66 14.26
N GLU A 79 -0.99 -4.88 14.17
CA GLU A 79 -1.90 -4.41 15.22
C GLU A 79 -1.44 -5.11 16.50
N GLY A 80 -0.87 -4.34 17.43
CA GLY A 80 -0.51 -4.83 18.75
C GLY A 80 -1.77 -5.36 19.46
N PRO A 81 -1.63 -6.11 20.57
CA PRO A 81 -2.78 -6.53 21.35
C PRO A 81 -3.63 -5.30 21.64
N LYS A 82 -4.90 -5.32 21.23
CA LYS A 82 -5.86 -4.29 21.60
C LYS A 82 -5.85 -4.24 23.12
N THR A 83 -5.28 -3.20 23.71
CA THR A 83 -5.46 -2.96 25.14
C THR A 83 -6.96 -2.82 25.38
N PRO A 84 -7.55 -3.57 26.33
CA PRO A 84 -8.98 -3.50 26.60
C PRO A 84 -9.29 -2.14 27.25
N GLY A 85 -9.52 -1.10 26.44
CA GLY A 85 -9.77 0.25 26.95
C GLY A 85 -10.15 1.33 25.94
N SER A 86 -9.97 1.15 24.63
CA SER A 86 -10.23 2.23 23.66
C SER A 86 -11.62 2.21 22.99
N GLU A 87 -12.59 1.44 23.49
CA GLU A 87 -13.97 1.42 22.99
C GLU A 87 -14.94 2.30 23.81
N LYS A 88 -14.44 3.14 24.73
CA LYS A 88 -15.26 4.10 25.47
C LYS A 88 -14.65 5.49 25.43
N SER A 89 -14.95 6.26 24.37
CA SER A 89 -14.98 7.72 24.37
C SER A 89 -15.73 8.20 23.14
#